data_AF-A0A1Q8A2J0-F1
#
_entry.id   AF-A0A1Q8A2J0-F1
#
_cell.length_a   1.000
_cell.length_b   1.000
_cell.length_c   1.000
_cell.angle_alpha   90.00
_cell.angle_beta   90.00
_cell.angle_gamma   90.00
#
_symmetry.space_group_name_H-M   'P 1'
#
loop_
_entity.id
_entity.type
_entity.pdbx_description
1 polymer ?
#
loop_
_entity_poly.entity_id
_entity_poly.type
_entity_poly.pdbx_seq_one_letter_code
_entity_poly.pdbx_strand_id
1 'polypeptide(L)' 'MITIPDNIDSKYRFVILSALRARQIQSGSMPMLKEPRHKATQIAQKEILQGLVKFRIPDQNSDNEQQEEEEQEE' A
#
# COMPACT_ATOMS: atom_id res chain seq x y z
N MET A 1 -10.02 -18.07 6.84
CA MET A 1 -8.69 -17.64 6.35
C MET A 1 -8.89 -16.41 5.49
N ILE A 2 -8.02 -15.41 5.58
CA ILE A 2 -8.05 -14.25 4.65
C ILE A 2 -7.61 -14.76 3.27
N THR A 3 -8.46 -14.56 2.27
CA THR A 3 -8.16 -14.84 0.86
C THR A 3 -7.52 -13.60 0.24
N ILE A 4 -6.25 -13.69 -0.11
CA ILE A 4 -5.52 -12.59 -0.73
C ILE A 4 -5.77 -12.66 -2.25
N PRO A 5 -6.09 -11.53 -2.90
CA PRO A 5 -6.27 -11.49 -4.35
C PRO A 5 -4.96 -11.81 -5.10
N ASP A 6 -5.09 -12.40 -6.29
CA ASP A 6 -3.95 -12.91 -7.08
C ASP A 6 -2.95 -11.82 -7.52
N ASN A 7 -3.36 -10.54 -7.47
CA ASN A 7 -2.48 -9.41 -7.72
C ASN A 7 -1.45 -9.17 -6.59
N ILE A 8 -1.58 -9.87 -5.46
CA ILE A 8 -0.63 -9.83 -4.35
C ILE A 8 -0.13 -11.26 -4.11
N ASP A 9 1.08 -11.50 -4.60
CA ASP A 9 1.80 -12.78 -4.54
C ASP A 9 2.12 -13.29 -3.12
N SER A 10 2.11 -12.42 -2.11
CA SER A 10 2.62 -12.72 -0.78
C SER A 10 1.77 -12.14 0.36
N LYS A 11 1.54 -12.97 1.39
CA LYS A 11 0.92 -12.56 2.67
C LYS A 11 1.64 -11.40 3.32
N TYR A 12 2.97 -11.35 3.23
CA TYR A 12 3.76 -10.27 3.80
C TYR A 12 3.53 -8.95 3.06
N ARG A 13 3.47 -8.98 1.72
CA ARG A 13 3.17 -7.79 0.92
C ARG A 13 1.78 -7.25 1.23
N PHE A 14 0.78 -8.12 1.38
CA PHE A 14 -0.56 -7.70 1.78
C PHE A 14 -0.57 -6.92 3.10
N VAL A 15 0.18 -7.41 4.10
CA VAL A 15 0.29 -6.75 5.41
C VAL A 15 0.97 -5.39 5.29
N ILE A 16 2.08 -5.31 4.54
CA ILE A 16 2.82 -4.05 4.35
C ILE A 16 1.96 -3.03 3.61
N LEU A 17 1.33 -3.40 2.49
CA LEU A 17 0.45 -2.52 1.72
C LEU A 17 -0.73 -2.03 2.56
N SER A 18 -1.34 -2.92 3.35
CA SER A 18 -2.45 -2.58 4.25
C SER A 18 -2.01 -1.59 5.33
N ALA A 19 -0.81 -1.76 5.89
CA ALA A 19 -0.27 -0.84 6.88
C ALA A 19 0.05 0.53 6.27
N LEU A 20 0.70 0.57 5.10
CA LEU A 20 1.02 1.80 4.38
C LEU A 20 -0.26 2.59 4.04
N ARG A 21 -1.27 1.92 3.48
CA ARG A 21 -2.55 2.55 3.16
C ARG A 21 -3.29 3.03 4.41
N ALA A 22 -3.27 2.25 5.49
CA ALA A 22 -3.88 2.66 6.75
C ALA A 22 -3.22 3.94 7.31
N ARG A 23 -1.89 4.07 7.18
CA ARG A 23 -1.15 5.27 7.58
C ARG A 23 -1.59 6.49 6.78
N GLN A 24 -1.76 6.35 5.46
CA GLN A 24 -2.29 7.45 4.63
C GLN A 24 -3.66 7.92 5.12
N ILE A 25 -4.58 6.99 5.41
CA ILE A 25 -5.91 7.31 5.92
C ILE A 25 -5.82 8.01 7.29
N GLN A 26 -4.94 7.54 8.17
CA GLN A 26 -4.68 8.17 9.47
C GLN A 26 -4.12 9.59 9.33
N SER A 27 -3.30 9.84 8.30
CA SER A 27 -2.78 11.16 7.96
C SER A 27 -3.80 12.07 7.28
N GLY A 28 -5.05 11.63 7.09
CA GLY A 28 -6.13 12.44 6.49
C GLY A 28 -6.39 12.17 5.02
N SER A 29 -5.74 11.17 4.40
CA SER A 29 -6.10 10.72 3.05
C SER A 29 -7.53 10.21 3.02
N MET A 30 -8.27 10.56 1.96
CA MET A 30 -9.66 10.15 1.82
C MET A 30 -9.75 8.63 1.56
N PRO A 31 -10.53 7.90 2.38
CA PRO A 31 -10.92 6.53 2.05
C PRO A 31 -11.67 6.47 0.72
N MET A 32 -11.32 5.49 -0.11
CA MET A 32 -12.07 5.13 -1.30
C MET A 32 -13.36 4.38 -0.92
N LEU A 33 -13.31 3.58 0.15
CA LEU A 33 -14.48 2.90 0.68
C LEU A 33 -15.15 3.77 1.75
N LYS A 34 -16.36 4.26 1.46
CA LYS A 34 -17.18 5.00 2.42
C LYS A 34 -17.97 4.01 3.28
N GLU A 35 -17.35 3.51 4.35
CA GLU A 35 -18.06 2.73 5.36
C GLU A 35 -18.18 3.49 6.70
N PRO A 36 -19.29 3.33 7.42
CA PRO A 36 -19.48 3.98 8.71
C PRO A 36 -18.57 3.37 9.78
N ARG A 37 -17.71 4.20 10.42
CA ARG A 37 -16.94 3.90 11.64
C ARG A 37 -16.13 2.59 11.62
N HIS A 38 -15.21 2.47 10.66
CA HIS A 38 -14.18 1.41 10.71
C HIS A 38 -12.80 1.97 11.05
N LYS A 39 -11.98 1.16 11.74
CA LYS A 39 -10.56 1.49 11.98
C LYS A 39 -9.85 1.62 10.62
N ALA A 40 -8.90 2.55 10.50
CA ALA A 40 -8.17 2.79 9.24
C ALA A 40 -7.59 1.51 8.61
N THR A 41 -7.06 0.59 9.42
CA THR A 41 -6.52 -0.69 8.96
C THR A 41 -7.57 -1.62 8.35
N GLN A 42 -8.82 -1.57 8.81
CA GLN A 42 -9.90 -2.39 8.24
C GLN A 42 -10.34 -1.82 6.89
N ILE A 43 -10.42 -0.50 6.78
CA ILE A 43 -10.71 0.20 5.52
C ILE A 43 -9.62 -0.12 4.50
N ALA A 44 -8.34 0.04 4.87
CA ALA A 44 -7.20 -0.26 4.01
C ALA A 44 -7.20 -1.71 3.51
N GLN A 45 -7.45 -2.68 4.39
CA GLN A 45 -7.56 -4.09 3.98
C GLN A 45 -8.67 -4.29 2.95
N LYS A 46 -9.86 -3.72 3.15
CA LYS A 46 -10.97 -3.85 2.20
C LYS A 46 -10.66 -3.19 0.86
N GLU A 47 -10.06 -2.00 0.87
CA GLU A 47 -9.66 -1.31 -0.36
C GLU A 47 -8.65 -2.11 -1.18
N ILE A 48 -7.68 -2.75 -0.50
CA ILE A 48 -6.67 -3.60 -1.15
C ILE A 48 -7.29 -4.91 -1.66
N LEU A 49 -8.15 -5.55 -0.87
CA LEU A 49 -8.87 -6.76 -1.27
C LEU A 49 -9.79 -6.53 -2.48
N GLN A 50 -10.34 -5.31 -2.62
CA GLN A 50 -11.13 -4.90 -3.79
C GLN A 50 -10.28 -4.35 -4.94
N GLY A 51 -8.96 -4.29 -4.80
CA GLY A 51 -8.06 -3.77 -5.84
C GLY A 51 -8.20 -2.28 -6.13
N LEU A 52 -8.76 -1.50 -5.19
CA LEU A 52 -8.96 -0.06 -5.35
C LEU A 52 -7.66 0.74 -5.19
N VAL A 53 -6.73 0.23 -4.37
CA VAL A 53 -5.44 0.86 -4.12
C VAL A 53 -4.42 0.39 -5.16
N LYS A 54 -3.91 1.34 -5.94
CA LYS A 54 -2.80 1.10 -6.86
C LYS A 54 -1.48 1.17 -6.10
N PHE A 55 -0.60 0.21 -6.36
CA PHE A 55 0.76 0.18 -5.83
C PHE A 55 1.73 -0.26 -6.91
N ARG A 56 2.98 0.18 -6.82
CA ARG A 56 4.10 -0.30 -7.62
C ARG A 56 5.06 -1.01 -6.68
N ILE A 57 5.58 -2.14 -7.12
CA ILE A 57 6.69 -2.81 -6.46
C ILE A 57 7.95 -2.32 -7.17
N PRO A 58 8.90 -1.66 -6.49
CA PRO A 58 10.18 -1.35 -7.10
C PRO A 58 10.89 -2.65 -7.46
N ASP A 59 11.47 -2.71 -8.66
CA ASP A 59 12.35 -3.82 -9.01
C ASP A 59 13.64 -3.68 -8.19
N GLN A 60 14.26 -4.79 -7.79
CA GLN A 60 15.46 -4.77 -6.95
C GLN A 60 16.66 -4.00 -7.55
N ASN A 61 16.60 -3.68 -8.85
CA ASN A 61 17.62 -2.88 -9.53
C ASN A 61 17.28 -1.38 -9.62
N SER A 62 16.02 -0.99 -9.38
CA SER A 62 15.54 0.40 -9.55
C SER A 62 15.90 1.31 -8.36
N ASP A 63 16.10 0.73 -7.18
CA ASP A 63 16.41 1.51 -5.97
C ASP A 63 17.87 2.03 -5.97
N ASN A 64 18.76 1.40 -6.76
CA ASN A 64 20.13 1.91 -6.95
C ASN A 64 20.13 3.20 -7.82
N GLU A 65 19.27 3.27 -8.84
CA GLU A 65 19.24 4.41 -9.77
C GLU A 65 18.66 5.68 -9.11
N GLN A 66 17.68 5.54 -8.20
CA GLN A 66 17.07 6.70 -7.50
C GLN A 66 17.98 7.26 -6.40
N GLN A 67 18.80 6.43 -5.76
CA GLN A 67 19.79 6.90 -4.76
C GLN A 67 20.98 7.60 -5.44
N GLU A 68 21.40 7.15 -6.62
CA GLU A 68 22.48 7.77 -7.40
C GLU A 68 22.10 9.13 -8.02
N GLU A 69 20.83 9.38 -8.31
CA GLU A 69 20.34 10.69 -8.80
C GLU A 69 20.24 11.72 -7.66
N GLU A 70 19.82 11.32 -6.44
CA GLU A 70 19.74 12.22 -5.29
C GLU A 70 21.12 12.62 -4.73
N GLU A 71 22.14 11.75 -4.79
CA GLU A 71 23.52 12.09 -4.38
C GLU A 71 24.29 12.98 -5.39
N GLN A 72 23.82 13.10 -6.64
CA GLN A 72 24.46 13.95 -7.65
C GLN A 72 23.89 15.39 -7.71
N GLU A 73 22.75 15.65 -7.07
CA GLU A 73 22.14 16.98 -6.95
C GLU A 73 22.51 17.73 -5.64
N GLU A 74 23.27 17.11 -4.73
CA GLU A 74 23.80 17.71 -3.48
C GLU A 74 25.29 18.11 -3.59
#